data_AF-A0A971R6X7-F1
#
_entry.id   AF-A0A971R6X7-F1
#
_cell.length_a   1.000
_cell.length_b   1.000
_cell.length_c   1.000
_cell.angle_alpha   90.00
_cell.angle_beta   90.00
_cell.angle_gamma   90.00
#
_symmetry.space_group_name_H-M   'P 1'
#
loop_
_entity.id
_entity.type
_entity.pdbx_description
1 polymer ?
#
loop_
_entity_poly.entity_id
_entity_poly.type
_entity_poly.pdbx_seq_one_letter_code
_entity_poly.pdbx_strand_id
1 'polypeptide(L)'
;NYVNNAFTAEGALKPDYARRLDRVLARADALGMVVIVGLFYWTQLLRMQGEAAIWRAADTALEHLERCGRRNVLIELANEVDVVVAQTPFQRLFGWETVHEFLRALRERHPALLYSTSGGGVVPETGKCMPPPQFVEAADYVLIHGNGARPTQVARATDLVRAMPAYQLAPKPIIYNEDSPSLANMDAAWRAGASWGYYDQGWAGQGDDAYSDQAYVDYAVRPRGNVGPMAALSGFQTPPVNWGLNTPFKRAFFERVAAITGAPAEETD
;
A
#
# COMPACT_ATOMS: atom_id res chain seq x y z
N ASN A 1 22.31 1.11 -11.36
CA ASN A 1 21.47 2.01 -10.54
C ASN A 1 20.30 2.52 -11.36
N TYR A 2 19.12 1.93 -11.17
CA TYR A 2 17.87 2.39 -11.79
C TYR A 2 17.25 3.49 -10.92
N VAL A 3 16.69 4.54 -11.53
CA VAL A 3 16.02 5.64 -10.82
C VAL A 3 14.53 5.59 -11.13
N ASN A 4 13.75 5.01 -10.22
CA ASN A 4 12.29 5.00 -10.26
C ASN A 4 11.72 6.09 -9.36
N ASN A 5 11.61 7.31 -9.87
CA ASN A 5 11.09 8.42 -9.09
C ASN A 5 10.27 9.33 -9.99
N ALA A 6 9.00 9.55 -9.62
CA ALA A 6 8.07 10.39 -10.37
C ALA A 6 8.43 11.88 -10.29
N PHE A 7 9.29 12.28 -9.36
CA PHE A 7 9.63 13.67 -9.11
C PHE A 7 11.09 13.99 -9.48
N THR A 8 11.35 15.25 -9.85
CA THR A 8 12.72 15.79 -9.91
C THR A 8 13.27 15.96 -8.48
N ALA A 9 14.56 16.24 -8.34
CA ALA A 9 15.15 16.45 -7.02
C ALA A 9 14.55 17.68 -6.30
N GLU A 10 14.05 18.64 -7.05
CA GLU A 10 13.37 19.86 -6.59
C GLU A 10 11.86 19.65 -6.41
N GLY A 11 11.36 18.43 -6.63
CA GLY A 11 9.95 18.09 -6.40
C GLY A 11 8.99 18.38 -7.54
N ALA A 12 9.44 18.60 -8.78
CA ALA A 12 8.51 18.72 -9.90
C ALA A 12 8.02 17.33 -10.35
N LEU A 13 6.71 17.13 -10.49
CA LEU A 13 6.17 15.94 -11.15
C LEU A 13 6.68 15.84 -12.60
N LYS A 14 7.31 14.72 -12.94
CA LYS A 14 7.85 14.47 -14.28
C LYS A 14 6.70 14.21 -15.27
N PRO A 15 6.66 14.89 -16.44
CA PRO A 15 5.59 14.72 -17.42
C PRO A 15 5.37 13.27 -17.88
N ASP A 16 6.44 12.49 -18.01
CA ASP A 16 6.35 11.09 -18.45
C ASP A 16 5.67 10.19 -17.40
N TYR A 17 5.91 10.46 -16.12
CA TYR A 17 5.25 9.76 -15.01
C TYR A 17 3.79 10.20 -14.89
N ALA A 18 3.50 11.49 -15.04
CA ALA A 18 2.13 12.01 -15.09
C ALA A 18 1.30 11.32 -16.19
N ARG A 19 1.82 11.29 -17.44
CA ARG A 19 1.13 10.60 -18.55
C ARG A 19 0.96 9.10 -18.30
N ARG A 20 1.91 8.45 -17.63
CA ARG A 20 1.79 7.03 -17.27
C ARG A 20 0.71 6.83 -16.21
N LEU A 21 0.66 7.68 -15.18
CA LEU A 21 -0.36 7.68 -14.15
C LEU A 21 -1.75 7.87 -14.77
N ASP A 22 -1.92 8.86 -15.63
CA ASP A 22 -3.19 9.12 -16.32
C ASP A 22 -3.71 7.90 -17.10
N ARG A 23 -2.83 7.18 -17.78
CA ARG A 23 -3.21 5.95 -18.52
C ARG A 23 -3.69 4.85 -17.57
N VAL A 24 -3.03 4.68 -16.43
CA VAL A 24 -3.43 3.69 -15.42
C VAL A 24 -4.77 4.08 -14.80
N LEU A 25 -4.93 5.34 -14.39
CA LEU A 25 -6.16 5.84 -13.81
C LEU A 25 -7.34 5.77 -14.78
N ALA A 26 -7.14 6.13 -16.06
CA ALA A 26 -8.17 6.00 -17.09
C ALA A 26 -8.61 4.53 -17.28
N ARG A 27 -7.66 3.59 -17.26
CA ARG A 27 -8.01 2.17 -17.40
C ARG A 27 -8.71 1.62 -16.16
N ALA A 28 -8.27 2.01 -14.96
CA ALA A 28 -8.89 1.63 -13.71
C ALA A 28 -10.35 2.13 -13.64
N ASP A 29 -10.58 3.40 -14.01
CA ASP A 29 -11.92 3.98 -14.09
C ASP A 29 -12.83 3.23 -15.08
N ALA A 30 -12.34 2.95 -16.29
CA ALA A 30 -13.06 2.14 -17.27
C ALA A 30 -13.36 0.70 -16.82
N LEU A 31 -12.64 0.20 -15.82
CA LEU A 31 -12.84 -1.12 -15.20
C LEU A 31 -13.69 -1.04 -13.91
N GLY A 32 -14.14 0.15 -13.49
CA GLY A 32 -14.87 0.34 -12.25
C GLY A 32 -14.03 0.16 -10.99
N MET A 33 -12.71 0.36 -11.07
CA MET A 33 -11.78 0.20 -9.96
C MET A 33 -11.50 1.52 -9.24
N VAL A 34 -11.31 1.47 -7.93
CA VAL A 34 -10.71 2.55 -7.13
C VAL A 34 -9.20 2.36 -7.07
N VAL A 35 -8.44 3.46 -7.14
CA VAL A 35 -6.96 3.44 -7.10
C VAL A 35 -6.45 4.20 -5.88
N ILE A 36 -5.62 3.55 -5.07
CA ILE A 36 -4.79 4.22 -4.06
C ILE A 36 -3.51 4.69 -4.75
N VAL A 37 -3.29 5.99 -4.81
CA VAL A 37 -2.09 6.62 -5.37
C VAL A 37 -1.14 6.96 -4.23
N GLY A 38 -0.10 6.14 -4.06
CA GLY A 38 1.02 6.40 -3.16
C GLY A 38 1.97 7.45 -3.72
N LEU A 39 2.25 8.51 -2.95
CA LEU A 39 3.12 9.59 -3.41
C LEU A 39 4.60 9.30 -3.13
N PHE A 40 4.93 8.82 -1.94
CA PHE A 40 6.33 8.71 -1.50
C PHE A 40 6.71 7.33 -0.96
N TYR A 41 7.97 6.98 -1.18
CA TYR A 41 8.68 5.93 -0.46
C TYR A 41 10.13 6.36 -0.17
N TRP A 42 10.77 5.77 0.84
CA TRP A 42 12.07 6.25 1.34
C TRP A 42 13.16 6.38 0.27
N THR A 43 13.25 5.42 -0.65
CA THR A 43 14.24 5.44 -1.75
C THR A 43 14.06 6.63 -2.69
N GLN A 44 12.83 7.10 -2.86
CA GLN A 44 12.50 8.27 -3.66
C GLN A 44 12.85 9.56 -2.89
N LEU A 45 12.54 9.59 -1.60
CA LEU A 45 12.79 10.74 -0.72
C LEU A 45 14.29 11.05 -0.59
N LEU A 46 15.16 10.04 -0.57
CA LEU A 46 16.62 10.22 -0.58
C LEU A 46 17.17 10.96 -1.83
N ARG A 47 16.33 11.17 -2.86
CA ARG A 47 16.69 11.92 -4.06
C ARG A 47 16.16 13.36 -4.04
N MET A 48 15.42 13.76 -3.00
CA MET A 48 14.83 15.09 -2.87
C MET A 48 15.78 16.07 -2.17
N GLN A 49 15.78 17.33 -2.61
CA GLN A 49 16.54 18.44 -2.03
C GLN A 49 15.80 19.05 -0.83
N GLY A 50 15.60 18.23 0.20
CA GLY A 50 15.00 18.66 1.46
C GLY A 50 13.47 18.74 1.44
N GLU A 51 12.90 19.21 2.55
CA GLU A 51 11.44 19.23 2.78
C GLU A 51 10.69 20.11 1.78
N ALA A 52 11.27 21.24 1.36
CA ALA A 52 10.64 22.11 0.36
C ALA A 52 10.36 21.40 -0.97
N ALA A 53 11.26 20.49 -1.39
CA ALA A 53 11.05 19.65 -2.57
C ALA A 53 9.94 18.61 -2.34
N ILE A 54 9.79 18.07 -1.13
CA ILE A 54 8.72 17.11 -0.79
C ILE A 54 7.35 17.79 -0.81
N TRP A 55 7.24 18.99 -0.23
CA TRP A 55 6.02 19.81 -0.31
C TRP A 55 5.63 20.10 -1.75
N ARG A 56 6.59 20.56 -2.56
CA ARG A 56 6.36 20.82 -4.00
C ARG A 56 5.97 19.56 -4.76
N ALA A 57 6.55 18.41 -4.43
CA ALA A 57 6.19 17.13 -5.02
C ALA A 57 4.75 16.72 -4.68
N ALA A 58 4.35 16.88 -3.41
CA ALA A 58 2.99 16.60 -2.98
C ALA A 58 2.00 17.52 -3.70
N ASP A 59 2.20 18.84 -3.65
CA ASP A 59 1.33 19.81 -4.31
C ASP A 59 1.20 19.52 -5.81
N THR A 60 2.31 19.39 -6.54
CA THR A 60 2.24 19.20 -8.00
C THR A 60 1.60 17.86 -8.40
N ALA A 61 1.72 16.81 -7.57
CA ALA A 61 0.99 15.56 -7.77
C ALA A 61 -0.50 15.71 -7.50
N LEU A 62 -0.88 16.33 -6.38
CA LEU A 62 -2.27 16.52 -5.98
C LEU A 62 -3.00 17.46 -6.95
N GLU A 63 -2.39 18.58 -7.36
CA GLU A 63 -2.91 19.46 -8.41
C GLU A 63 -3.13 18.73 -9.74
N HIS A 64 -2.25 17.79 -10.09
CA HIS A 64 -2.43 16.97 -11.28
C HIS A 64 -3.62 16.01 -11.15
N LEU A 65 -3.78 15.36 -9.99
CA LEU A 65 -4.90 14.48 -9.69
C LEU A 65 -6.24 15.24 -9.62
N GLU A 66 -6.29 16.42 -9.02
CA GLU A 66 -7.51 17.24 -8.99
C GLU A 66 -7.94 17.67 -10.40
N ARG A 67 -6.98 18.12 -11.23
CA ARG A 67 -7.27 18.51 -12.63
C ARG A 67 -7.77 17.36 -13.48
N CYS A 68 -7.44 16.12 -13.12
CA CYS A 68 -7.92 14.97 -13.87
C CYS A 68 -9.42 14.68 -13.65
N GLY A 69 -10.03 15.28 -12.60
CA GLY A 69 -11.46 15.22 -12.32
C GLY A 69 -11.98 13.85 -11.88
N ARG A 70 -11.10 12.85 -11.73
CA ARG A 70 -11.45 11.49 -11.34
C ARG A 70 -11.87 11.43 -9.88
N ARG A 71 -12.89 10.63 -9.59
CA ARG A 71 -13.50 10.49 -8.25
C ARG A 71 -13.18 9.14 -7.60
N ASN A 72 -12.54 8.24 -8.34
CA ASN A 72 -12.13 6.90 -7.92
C ASN A 72 -10.65 6.85 -7.46
N VAL A 73 -10.14 7.93 -6.87
CA VAL A 73 -8.75 8.06 -6.42
C VAL A 73 -8.70 8.33 -4.92
N LEU A 74 -7.86 7.57 -4.22
CA LEU A 74 -7.49 7.77 -2.82
C LEU A 74 -5.99 8.07 -2.73
N ILE A 75 -5.56 8.85 -1.74
CA ILE A 75 -4.18 9.30 -1.59
C ILE A 75 -3.50 8.63 -0.40
N GLU A 76 -2.39 7.97 -0.67
CA GLU A 76 -1.44 7.55 0.35
C GLU A 76 -0.23 8.50 0.31
N LEU A 77 0.01 9.25 1.39
CA LEU A 77 1.10 10.22 1.44
C LEU A 77 2.46 9.54 1.31
N ALA A 78 2.71 8.55 2.15
CA ALA A 78 3.92 7.74 2.08
C ALA A 78 3.61 6.29 2.42
N ASN A 79 4.20 5.39 1.65
CA ASN A 79 4.25 3.98 1.97
C ASN A 79 5.19 3.76 3.16
N GLU A 80 4.71 3.06 4.18
CA GLU A 80 5.46 2.64 5.37
C GLU A 80 6.24 3.76 6.05
N VAL A 81 5.53 4.69 6.72
CA VAL A 81 6.18 5.83 7.37
C VAL A 81 7.24 5.44 8.40
N ASP A 82 7.10 4.28 9.05
CA ASP A 82 8.11 3.73 9.95
C ASP A 82 9.45 3.48 9.23
N VAL A 83 9.39 2.95 8.00
CA VAL A 83 10.58 2.73 7.15
C VAL A 83 11.11 4.05 6.63
N VAL A 84 10.23 4.99 6.25
CA VAL A 84 10.64 6.34 5.84
C VAL A 84 11.42 7.05 6.95
N VAL A 85 10.94 7.00 8.19
CA VAL A 85 11.63 7.58 9.36
C VAL A 85 12.97 6.90 9.60
N ALA A 86 13.02 5.56 9.50
CA ALA A 86 14.25 4.81 9.72
C ALA A 86 15.34 5.07 8.65
N GLN A 87 14.94 5.39 7.42
CA GLN A 87 15.84 5.45 6.27
C GLN A 87 16.12 6.88 5.76
N THR A 88 15.43 7.90 6.29
CA THR A 88 15.52 9.27 5.79
C THR A 88 15.55 10.30 6.93
N PRO A 89 16.07 11.52 6.71
CA PRO A 89 16.04 12.57 7.72
C PRO A 89 14.66 13.25 7.89
N PHE A 90 13.62 12.80 7.18
CA PHE A 90 12.32 13.49 7.08
C PHE A 90 11.30 13.07 8.15
N GLN A 91 11.79 12.70 9.34
CA GLN A 91 10.95 12.29 10.46
C GLN A 91 9.95 13.36 10.92
N ARG A 92 10.21 14.65 10.67
CA ARG A 92 9.25 15.72 10.98
C ARG A 92 8.01 15.66 10.08
N LEU A 93 8.15 15.22 8.83
CA LEU A 93 7.02 15.08 7.90
C LEU A 93 6.32 13.72 8.03
N PHE A 94 7.07 12.64 8.27
CA PHE A 94 6.54 11.28 8.19
C PHE A 94 6.47 10.55 9.54
N GLY A 95 6.98 11.10 10.64
CA GLY A 95 6.84 10.47 11.95
C GLY A 95 5.38 10.35 12.38
N TRP A 96 4.99 9.25 13.01
CA TRP A 96 3.62 9.04 13.49
C TRP A 96 3.12 10.16 14.42
N GLU A 97 4.03 10.83 15.13
CA GLU A 97 3.69 11.98 15.97
C GLU A 97 3.28 13.22 15.17
N THR A 98 3.71 13.38 13.92
CA THR A 98 3.58 14.66 13.18
C THR A 98 2.99 14.51 11.78
N VAL A 99 2.95 13.31 11.19
CA VAL A 99 2.46 13.09 9.81
C VAL A 99 1.02 13.55 9.58
N HIS A 100 0.21 13.53 10.65
CA HIS A 100 -1.15 14.07 10.64
C HIS A 100 -1.20 15.59 10.37
N GLU A 101 -0.17 16.36 10.75
CA GLU A 101 -0.05 17.79 10.42
C GLU A 101 0.17 17.98 8.92
N PHE A 102 1.07 17.19 8.33
CA PHE A 102 1.34 17.23 6.89
C PHE A 102 0.10 16.85 6.08
N LEU A 103 -0.61 15.79 6.51
CA LEU A 103 -1.88 15.37 5.93
C LEU A 103 -2.93 16.49 5.98
N ARG A 104 -3.14 17.11 7.15
CA ARG A 104 -4.12 18.18 7.32
C ARG A 104 -3.83 19.39 6.42
N ALA A 105 -2.57 19.79 6.34
CA ALA A 105 -2.15 20.91 5.51
C ALA A 105 -2.33 20.63 4.01
N LEU A 106 -2.02 19.41 3.54
CA LEU A 106 -2.29 19.04 2.15
C LEU A 106 -3.79 18.97 1.86
N ARG A 107 -4.60 18.43 2.78
CA ARG A 107 -6.06 18.40 2.63
C ARG A 107 -6.66 19.80 2.59
N GLU A 108 -6.13 20.76 3.34
CA GLU A 108 -6.57 22.16 3.28
C GLU A 108 -6.29 22.80 1.91
N ARG A 109 -5.13 22.48 1.31
CA ARG A 109 -4.73 22.97 -0.02
C ARG A 109 -5.46 22.26 -1.17
N HIS A 110 -5.78 20.98 -0.98
CA HIS A 110 -6.35 20.08 -1.99
C HIS A 110 -7.56 19.29 -1.43
N PRO A 111 -8.69 19.98 -1.12
CA PRO A 111 -9.79 19.40 -0.36
C PRO A 111 -10.67 18.42 -1.14
N ALA A 112 -10.46 18.26 -2.45
CA ALA A 112 -11.26 17.37 -3.29
C ALA A 112 -10.85 15.89 -3.20
N LEU A 113 -9.73 15.59 -2.54
CA LEU A 113 -9.14 14.26 -2.43
C LEU A 113 -9.30 13.69 -1.01
N LEU A 114 -9.13 12.37 -0.88
CA LEU A 114 -9.19 11.65 0.39
C LEU A 114 -7.81 11.10 0.74
N TYR A 115 -7.40 11.27 2.00
CA TYR A 115 -6.01 11.08 2.43
C TYR A 115 -5.85 10.03 3.51
N SER A 116 -4.76 9.28 3.40
CA SER A 116 -4.21 8.42 4.44
C SER A 116 -2.69 8.24 4.24
N THR A 117 -2.08 7.39 5.06
CA THR A 117 -0.70 6.94 4.96
C THR A 117 -0.57 5.63 5.72
N SER A 118 0.34 4.77 5.31
CA SER A 118 0.57 3.47 5.95
C SER A 118 1.79 3.48 6.86
N GLY A 119 1.80 2.59 7.85
CA GLY A 119 3.00 2.14 8.56
C GLY A 119 3.57 0.88 7.95
N GLY A 120 4.63 0.35 8.55
CA GLY A 120 5.08 -1.02 8.27
C GLY A 120 4.08 -2.09 8.75
N GLY A 121 4.46 -3.35 8.64
CA GLY A 121 3.68 -4.48 9.16
C GLY A 121 3.30 -4.35 10.64
N VAL A 122 2.01 -4.45 10.95
CA VAL A 122 1.48 -4.22 12.30
C VAL A 122 1.99 -5.25 13.31
N VAL A 123 2.33 -4.79 14.52
CA VAL A 123 2.63 -5.64 15.68
C VAL A 123 1.73 -5.25 16.85
N PRO A 124 0.48 -5.76 16.90
CA PRO A 124 -0.55 -5.34 17.85
C PRO A 124 -0.13 -5.45 19.32
N GLU A 125 0.75 -6.39 19.66
CA GLU A 125 1.22 -6.63 21.02
C GLU A 125 2.06 -5.47 21.56
N THR A 126 2.76 -4.75 20.67
CA THR A 126 3.65 -3.64 21.04
C THR A 126 3.14 -2.29 20.57
N GLY A 127 2.13 -2.26 19.69
CA GLY A 127 1.68 -1.06 18.99
C GLY A 127 2.62 -0.59 17.87
N LYS A 128 3.72 -1.32 17.58
CA LYS A 128 4.62 -0.97 16.49
C LYS A 128 3.89 -1.00 15.14
N CYS A 129 4.14 0.03 14.33
CA CYS A 129 3.50 0.29 13.04
C CYS A 129 1.98 0.45 13.07
N MET A 130 1.37 0.54 14.27
CA MET A 130 -0.04 0.90 14.41
C MET A 130 -0.19 2.43 14.35
N PRO A 131 -1.20 2.97 13.64
CA PRO A 131 -1.44 4.40 13.61
C PRO A 131 -1.90 4.91 14.98
N PRO A 132 -1.36 6.03 15.48
CA PRO A 132 -1.82 6.60 16.75
C PRO A 132 -3.18 7.30 16.61
N PRO A 133 -3.91 7.55 17.71
CA PRO A 133 -5.23 8.19 17.68
C PRO A 133 -5.27 9.51 16.91
N GLN A 134 -4.27 10.39 17.06
CA GLN A 134 -4.24 11.68 16.34
C GLN A 134 -4.18 11.52 14.82
N PHE A 135 -3.55 10.44 14.33
CA PHE A 135 -3.53 10.15 12.91
C PHE A 135 -4.88 9.59 12.45
N VAL A 136 -5.45 8.65 13.22
CA VAL A 136 -6.77 8.06 12.93
C VAL A 136 -7.84 9.15 12.87
N GLU A 137 -7.77 10.17 13.73
CA GLU A 137 -8.66 11.33 13.69
C GLU A 137 -8.51 12.13 12.38
N ALA A 138 -7.26 12.36 11.94
CA ALA A 138 -6.96 13.20 10.78
C ALA A 138 -7.25 12.54 9.42
N ALA A 139 -6.95 11.25 9.27
CA ALA A 139 -7.06 10.52 8.01
C ALA A 139 -8.52 10.27 7.60
N ASP A 140 -8.80 10.24 6.30
CA ASP A 140 -10.16 10.01 5.77
C ASP A 140 -10.52 8.51 5.74
N TYR A 141 -9.50 7.65 5.71
CA TYR A 141 -9.56 6.20 5.88
C TYR A 141 -8.27 5.71 6.56
N VAL A 142 -8.28 4.52 7.17
CA VAL A 142 -7.12 3.99 7.88
C VAL A 142 -6.41 2.95 7.04
N LEU A 143 -5.13 3.19 6.75
CA LEU A 143 -4.22 2.22 6.16
C LEU A 143 -3.36 1.56 7.24
N ILE A 144 -3.24 0.24 7.16
CA ILE A 144 -2.33 -0.57 7.98
C ILE A 144 -1.75 -1.68 7.11
N HIS A 145 -0.57 -2.19 7.44
CA HIS A 145 0.06 -3.27 6.69
C HIS A 145 0.03 -4.58 7.47
N GLY A 146 -0.13 -5.71 6.79
CA GLY A 146 -0.15 -7.04 7.40
C GLY A 146 1.17 -7.80 7.31
N ASN A 147 2.22 -7.21 6.70
CA ASN A 147 3.52 -7.86 6.56
C ASN A 147 4.03 -8.35 7.92
N GLY A 148 4.55 -9.57 8.00
CA GLY A 148 5.01 -10.20 9.24
C GLY A 148 3.90 -10.61 10.22
N ALA A 149 2.66 -10.16 10.04
CA ALA A 149 1.56 -10.44 10.94
C ALA A 149 0.95 -11.82 10.68
N ARG A 150 0.54 -12.49 11.76
CA ARG A 150 -0.29 -13.71 11.71
C ARG A 150 -1.78 -13.36 11.63
N PRO A 151 -2.65 -14.31 11.23
CA PRO A 151 -4.09 -14.05 11.12
C PRO A 151 -4.73 -13.48 12.39
N THR A 152 -4.30 -13.94 13.57
CA THR A 152 -4.78 -13.41 14.86
C THR A 152 -4.35 -11.96 15.09
N GLN A 153 -3.16 -11.58 14.61
CA GLN A 153 -2.65 -10.21 14.71
C GLN A 153 -3.37 -9.28 13.73
N VAL A 154 -3.68 -9.74 12.52
CA VAL A 154 -4.50 -9.00 11.54
C VAL A 154 -5.91 -8.68 12.10
N ALA A 155 -6.58 -9.67 12.69
CA ALA A 155 -7.86 -9.44 13.36
C ALA A 155 -7.71 -8.47 14.54
N ARG A 156 -6.69 -8.69 15.38
CA ARG A 156 -6.44 -7.87 16.58
C ARG A 156 -6.12 -6.41 16.26
N ALA A 157 -5.33 -6.12 15.23
CA ALA A 157 -5.03 -4.75 14.81
C ALA A 157 -6.30 -4.01 14.40
N THR A 158 -7.21 -4.66 13.67
CA THR A 158 -8.51 -4.09 13.30
C THR A 158 -9.33 -3.72 14.53
N ASP A 159 -9.41 -4.63 15.50
CA ASP A 159 -10.13 -4.39 16.76
C ASP A 159 -9.51 -3.26 17.58
N LEU A 160 -8.17 -3.17 17.64
CA LEU A 160 -7.46 -2.11 18.35
C LEU A 160 -7.74 -0.73 17.74
N VAL A 161 -7.72 -0.60 16.41
CA VAL A 161 -8.10 0.65 15.73
C VAL A 161 -9.54 1.02 16.06
N ARG A 162 -10.49 0.06 15.99
CA ARG A 162 -11.91 0.30 16.31
C ARG A 162 -12.18 0.65 17.77
N ALA A 163 -11.32 0.18 18.68
CA ALA A 163 -11.42 0.48 20.09
C ALA A 163 -10.94 1.90 20.45
N MET A 164 -10.22 2.59 19.54
CA MET A 164 -9.77 3.95 19.78
C MET A 164 -10.95 4.91 19.85
N PRO A 165 -11.04 5.79 20.87
CA PRO A 165 -12.06 6.83 20.90
C PRO A 165 -12.08 7.68 19.62
N ALA A 166 -10.89 8.05 19.10
CA ALA A 166 -10.76 8.79 17.85
C ALA A 166 -11.45 8.10 16.65
N TYR A 167 -11.42 6.77 16.59
CA TYR A 167 -12.15 6.01 15.57
C TYR A 167 -13.66 6.00 15.85
N GLN A 168 -14.06 5.76 17.10
CA GLN A 168 -15.48 5.68 17.49
C GLN A 168 -16.24 7.00 17.26
N LEU A 169 -15.55 8.14 17.38
CA LEU A 169 -16.09 9.46 17.05
C LEU A 169 -16.45 9.61 15.57
N ALA A 170 -15.67 9.01 14.67
CA ALA A 170 -15.88 9.06 13.23
C ALA A 170 -15.44 7.75 12.55
N PRO A 171 -16.26 6.68 12.63
CA PRO A 171 -15.91 5.39 12.05
C PRO A 171 -15.67 5.51 10.55
N LYS A 172 -14.57 4.91 10.09
CA LYS A 172 -14.11 5.00 8.69
C LYS A 172 -13.55 3.66 8.20
N PRO A 173 -13.42 3.44 6.89
CA PRO A 173 -12.86 2.20 6.37
C PRO A 173 -11.46 1.92 6.91
N ILE A 174 -11.20 0.65 7.24
CA ILE A 174 -9.86 0.13 7.56
C ILE A 174 -9.45 -0.78 6.40
N ILE A 175 -8.28 -0.53 5.85
CA ILE A 175 -7.76 -1.20 4.67
C ILE A 175 -6.36 -1.70 5.00
N TYR A 176 -6.16 -3.01 4.90
CA TYR A 176 -4.83 -3.57 4.72
C TYR A 176 -4.43 -3.36 3.26
N ASN A 177 -3.67 -2.31 2.93
CA ASN A 177 -3.28 -2.03 1.53
C ASN A 177 -2.06 -2.84 1.08
N GLU A 178 -1.32 -3.42 2.01
CA GLU A 178 -0.21 -4.34 1.77
C GLU A 178 -0.16 -5.39 2.90
N ASP A 179 0.16 -6.65 2.57
CA ASP A 179 0.33 -7.72 3.58
C ASP A 179 1.31 -8.77 3.06
N SER A 180 0.79 -9.80 2.39
CA SER A 180 1.54 -10.99 1.99
C SER A 180 0.71 -11.81 1.00
N PRO A 181 1.18 -12.96 0.52
CA PRO A 181 0.35 -13.89 -0.27
C PRO A 181 -0.59 -14.77 0.56
N SER A 182 -0.65 -14.57 1.88
CA SER A 182 -1.40 -15.47 2.77
C SER A 182 -2.91 -15.26 2.71
N LEU A 183 -3.61 -16.28 2.24
CA LEU A 183 -5.07 -16.32 2.29
C LEU A 183 -5.62 -16.37 3.71
N ALA A 184 -4.84 -16.86 4.68
CA ALA A 184 -5.27 -16.88 6.08
C ALA A 184 -5.33 -15.46 6.65
N ASN A 185 -4.40 -14.57 6.27
CA ASN A 185 -4.46 -13.17 6.62
C ASN A 185 -5.60 -12.46 5.88
N MET A 186 -5.79 -12.73 4.58
CA MET A 186 -6.93 -12.23 3.82
C MET A 186 -8.27 -12.58 4.48
N ASP A 187 -8.44 -13.84 4.88
CA ASP A 187 -9.64 -14.32 5.56
C ASP A 187 -9.84 -13.66 6.93
N ALA A 188 -8.76 -13.42 7.68
CA ALA A 188 -8.83 -12.73 8.96
C ALA A 188 -9.27 -11.26 8.79
N ALA A 189 -8.67 -10.54 7.84
CA ALA A 189 -9.07 -9.16 7.52
C ALA A 189 -10.52 -9.11 7.06
N TRP A 190 -10.92 -9.98 6.13
CA TRP A 190 -12.29 -10.05 5.62
C TRP A 190 -13.32 -10.33 6.71
N ARG A 191 -13.08 -11.33 7.57
CA ARG A 191 -13.96 -11.63 8.72
C ARG A 191 -14.02 -10.50 9.74
N ALA A 192 -12.93 -9.75 9.90
CA ALA A 192 -12.91 -8.54 10.71
C ALA A 192 -13.61 -7.35 10.02
N GLY A 193 -14.04 -7.47 8.76
CA GLY A 193 -14.68 -6.40 8.01
C GLY A 193 -13.71 -5.32 7.54
N ALA A 194 -12.43 -5.68 7.34
CA ALA A 194 -11.41 -4.85 6.72
C ALA A 194 -11.12 -5.32 5.29
N SER A 195 -10.75 -4.38 4.41
CA SER A 195 -10.21 -4.73 3.08
C SER A 195 -8.78 -5.26 3.20
N TRP A 196 -8.31 -5.99 2.19
CA TRP A 196 -7.00 -6.64 2.21
C TRP A 196 -6.27 -6.59 0.87
N GLY A 197 -4.95 -6.38 0.92
CA GLY A 197 -4.08 -6.10 -0.21
C GLY A 197 -3.07 -7.22 -0.42
N TYR A 198 -3.13 -7.83 -1.61
CA TYR A 198 -2.23 -8.91 -2.00
C TYR A 198 -0.85 -8.36 -2.39
N TYR A 199 0.17 -8.79 -1.65
CA TYR A 199 1.56 -8.41 -1.89
C TYR A 199 2.42 -9.67 -2.07
N ASP A 200 2.98 -9.86 -3.27
CA ASP A 200 3.77 -11.05 -3.61
C ASP A 200 5.08 -10.65 -4.28
N GLN A 201 6.14 -10.43 -3.49
CA GLN A 201 7.44 -10.06 -4.07
C GLN A 201 8.05 -11.13 -5.00
N GLY A 202 7.51 -12.35 -4.98
CA GLY A 202 8.08 -13.52 -5.63
C GLY A 202 8.76 -14.43 -4.62
N TRP A 203 9.61 -15.34 -5.11
CA TRP A 203 10.07 -16.46 -4.28
C TRP A 203 11.00 -16.04 -3.12
N ALA A 204 11.68 -14.89 -3.19
CA ALA A 204 12.47 -14.38 -2.07
C ALA A 204 12.25 -12.87 -1.86
N GLY A 205 12.61 -12.39 -0.66
CA GLY A 205 12.51 -10.98 -0.30
C GLY A 205 11.21 -10.58 0.40
N GLN A 206 10.33 -11.54 0.74
CA GLN A 206 9.10 -11.32 1.51
C GLN A 206 9.35 -10.84 2.98
N GLY A 207 10.57 -10.47 3.34
CA GLY A 207 10.91 -9.98 4.69
C GLY A 207 10.72 -11.03 5.79
N ASP A 208 10.46 -10.56 7.02
CA ASP A 208 10.11 -11.37 8.19
C ASP A 208 8.65 -11.88 8.15
N ASP A 209 8.06 -12.01 6.95
CA ASP A 209 6.74 -12.62 6.79
C ASP A 209 6.75 -14.00 7.44
N ALA A 210 5.87 -14.18 8.44
CA ALA A 210 5.74 -15.35 9.30
C ALA A 210 5.42 -16.68 8.56
N TYR A 211 5.50 -16.67 7.23
CA TYR A 211 5.26 -17.75 6.30
C TYR A 211 6.54 -18.41 5.78
N SER A 212 7.74 -17.93 6.15
CA SER A 212 8.99 -18.69 5.91
C SER A 212 8.98 -20.06 6.60
N ASP A 213 8.27 -20.15 7.74
CA ASP A 213 8.29 -21.30 8.63
C ASP A 213 6.97 -22.09 8.63
N GLN A 214 5.97 -21.69 7.83
CA GLN A 214 4.68 -22.39 7.71
C GLN A 214 4.66 -23.38 6.55
N ALA A 215 4.15 -24.57 6.84
CA ALA A 215 4.21 -25.83 6.10
C ALA A 215 3.55 -25.86 4.69
N TYR A 216 3.33 -24.73 4.02
CA TYR A 216 2.62 -24.72 2.75
C TYR A 216 3.45 -24.41 1.51
N VAL A 217 4.58 -23.68 1.55
CA VAL A 217 5.63 -23.71 0.51
C VAL A 217 6.94 -23.10 1.05
N ASP A 218 8.07 -23.75 0.82
CA ASP A 218 9.40 -23.21 1.08
C ASP A 218 9.73 -22.09 0.06
N TYR A 219 9.39 -20.85 0.41
CA TYR A 219 9.72 -19.66 -0.37
C TYR A 219 11.25 -19.48 -0.49
N ALA A 220 12.00 -19.73 0.58
CA ALA A 220 13.37 -19.28 0.75
C ALA A 220 14.41 -19.89 -0.23
N VAL A 221 14.05 -20.93 -1.00
CA VAL A 221 15.01 -21.67 -1.85
C VAL A 221 15.24 -21.03 -3.23
N ARG A 222 14.45 -20.03 -3.63
CA ARG A 222 14.50 -19.50 -5.01
C ARG A 222 14.76 -17.99 -5.05
N PRO A 223 15.54 -17.50 -6.02
CA PRO A 223 15.90 -16.09 -6.10
C PRO A 223 14.66 -15.20 -6.32
N ARG A 224 14.68 -14.00 -5.73
CA ARG A 224 13.61 -13.00 -5.82
C ARG A 224 13.29 -12.64 -7.26
N GLY A 225 14.33 -12.34 -8.03
CA GLY A 225 14.25 -12.12 -9.46
C GLY A 225 14.65 -13.38 -10.21
N ASN A 226 13.95 -13.64 -11.32
CA ASN A 226 14.31 -14.71 -12.24
C ASN A 226 14.47 -14.10 -13.64
N VAL A 227 15.61 -14.34 -14.28
CA VAL A 227 15.85 -13.96 -15.69
C VAL A 227 15.59 -15.13 -16.65
N GLY A 228 15.09 -16.24 -16.13
CA GLY A 228 14.64 -17.42 -16.86
C GLY A 228 13.31 -17.19 -17.59
N PRO A 229 12.68 -18.26 -18.09
CA PRO A 229 11.48 -18.14 -18.92
C PRO A 229 10.33 -17.46 -18.17
N MET A 230 9.47 -16.72 -18.89
CA MET A 230 8.31 -16.00 -18.36
C MET A 230 7.42 -16.86 -17.42
N ALA A 231 7.30 -18.15 -17.72
CA ALA A 231 6.54 -19.11 -16.91
C ALA A 231 7.12 -19.33 -15.49
N ALA A 232 8.42 -19.11 -15.31
CA ALA A 232 9.13 -19.32 -14.05
C ALA A 232 9.26 -18.05 -13.18
N LEU A 233 8.76 -16.90 -13.66
CA LEU A 233 8.66 -15.67 -12.87
C LEU A 233 7.61 -15.84 -11.76
N SER A 234 7.76 -15.17 -10.62
CA SER A 234 6.77 -15.17 -9.54
C SER A 234 6.50 -13.75 -9.07
N GLY A 235 5.48 -13.59 -8.24
CA GLY A 235 5.14 -12.28 -7.72
C GLY A 235 4.51 -11.32 -8.73
N PHE A 236 4.08 -10.17 -8.21
CA PHE A 236 3.63 -9.03 -9.01
C PHE A 236 4.54 -7.79 -8.83
N GLN A 237 5.51 -7.85 -7.92
CA GLN A 237 6.32 -6.70 -7.51
C GLN A 237 7.76 -6.72 -8.03
N THR A 238 8.24 -7.81 -8.64
CA THR A 238 9.62 -7.94 -9.14
C THR A 238 9.64 -8.03 -10.68
N PRO A 239 10.09 -6.98 -11.40
CA PRO A 239 10.24 -7.02 -12.86
C PRO A 239 11.38 -7.95 -13.34
N PRO A 240 11.24 -8.62 -14.51
CA PRO A 240 10.02 -8.69 -15.33
C PRO A 240 8.89 -9.43 -14.60
N VAL A 241 7.64 -9.01 -14.83
CA VAL A 241 6.46 -9.57 -14.17
C VAL A 241 5.66 -10.42 -15.14
N ASN A 242 5.35 -11.66 -14.77
CA ASN A 242 4.29 -12.43 -15.40
C ASN A 242 2.95 -12.05 -14.76
N TRP A 243 2.14 -11.27 -15.48
CA TRP A 243 0.83 -10.80 -14.98
C TRP A 243 -0.25 -11.89 -14.95
N GLY A 244 0.01 -13.07 -15.51
CA GLY A 244 -0.90 -14.21 -15.45
C GLY A 244 -0.87 -14.94 -14.10
N LEU A 245 -1.77 -15.91 -13.94
CA LEU A 245 -1.93 -16.72 -12.73
C LEU A 245 -0.97 -17.93 -12.73
N ASN A 246 0.31 -17.69 -12.98
CA ASN A 246 1.27 -18.75 -13.27
C ASN A 246 1.77 -19.50 -12.01
N THR A 247 1.63 -18.91 -10.82
CA THR A 247 2.01 -19.54 -9.55
C THR A 247 0.79 -20.05 -8.78
N PRO A 248 0.94 -21.06 -7.90
CA PRO A 248 -0.14 -21.50 -7.01
C PRO A 248 -0.72 -20.37 -6.16
N PHE A 249 0.11 -19.44 -5.67
CA PHE A 249 -0.35 -18.31 -4.85
C PHE A 249 -1.24 -17.33 -5.59
N LYS A 250 -0.87 -16.99 -6.83
CA LYS A 250 -1.69 -16.13 -7.67
C LYS A 250 -3.04 -16.78 -7.93
N ARG A 251 -3.06 -18.05 -8.32
CA ARG A 251 -4.33 -18.79 -8.52
C ARG A 251 -5.17 -18.82 -7.27
N ALA A 252 -4.58 -19.21 -6.14
CA ALA A 252 -5.29 -19.31 -4.87
C ALA A 252 -5.89 -17.96 -4.42
N PHE A 253 -5.16 -16.84 -4.62
CA PHE A 253 -5.69 -15.50 -4.35
C PHE A 253 -6.92 -15.17 -5.20
N PHE A 254 -6.83 -15.31 -6.52
CA PHE A 254 -7.94 -14.97 -7.41
C PHE A 254 -9.13 -15.94 -7.27
N GLU A 255 -8.88 -17.24 -7.03
CA GLU A 255 -9.92 -18.22 -6.66
C GLU A 255 -10.64 -17.81 -5.37
N ARG A 256 -9.89 -17.36 -4.35
CA ARG A 256 -10.49 -16.91 -3.09
C ARG A 256 -11.28 -15.61 -3.26
N VAL A 257 -10.78 -14.65 -4.03
CA VAL A 257 -11.51 -13.42 -4.37
C VAL A 257 -12.80 -13.75 -5.12
N ALA A 258 -12.78 -14.67 -6.08
CA ALA A 258 -13.97 -15.09 -6.80
C ALA A 258 -15.00 -15.73 -5.85
N ALA A 259 -14.54 -16.61 -4.93
CA ALA A 259 -15.41 -17.22 -3.93
C ALA A 259 -16.05 -16.21 -2.97
N ILE A 260 -15.32 -15.14 -2.58
CA ILE A 260 -15.84 -14.09 -1.69
C ILE A 260 -16.82 -13.16 -2.40
N THR A 261 -16.55 -12.82 -3.66
CA THR A 261 -17.35 -11.87 -4.44
C THR A 261 -18.51 -12.51 -5.18
N GLY A 262 -18.54 -13.85 -5.28
CA GLY A 262 -19.51 -14.57 -6.10
C GLY A 262 -19.26 -14.40 -7.61
N ALA A 263 -18.06 -13.96 -8.01
CA ALA A 263 -17.70 -13.89 -9.42
C ALA A 263 -17.77 -15.30 -10.04
N PRO A 264 -18.39 -15.46 -11.21
CA PRO A 264 -18.44 -16.75 -11.88
C PRO A 264 -17.02 -17.22 -12.18
N ALA A 265 -16.74 -18.51 -11.96
CA ALA A 265 -15.56 -19.12 -12.54
C ALA A 265 -15.65 -18.92 -14.06
N GLU A 266 -14.61 -18.39 -14.70
CA GLU A 266 -14.54 -18.45 -16.17
C GLU A 266 -14.63 -19.94 -16.55
N GLU A 267 -15.67 -20.31 -17.31
CA GLU A 267 -15.68 -21.57 -18.02
C GLU A 267 -14.49 -21.53 -18.99
N THR A 268 -13.43 -22.22 -18.63
CA THR A 268 -12.32 -22.46 -19.55
C THR A 268 -12.81 -23.45 -20.60
N ASP A 269 -13.20 -22.95 -21.77
CA ASP A 269 -13.25 -23.73 -23.02
C ASP A 269 -11.85 -24.21 -23.45
#